data_AF-A0A8T3MWX6-F1
#
_entry.id   AF-A0A8T3MWX6-F1
#
_cell.length_a   1.000
_cell.length_b   1.000
_cell.length_c   1.000
_cell.angle_alpha   90.00
_cell.angle_beta   90.00
_cell.angle_gamma   90.00
#
_symmetry.space_group_name_H-M   'P 1'
#
loop_
_entity.id
_entity.type
_entity.pdbx_description
1 polymer ?
#
loop_
_entity_poly.entity_id
_entity_poly.type
_entity_poly.pdbx_seq_one_letter_code
_entity_poly.pdbx_strand_id
1 'polypeptide(L)'
;MPEEPDVAYTLDASDAIIAVNDAWVAFAAANDGVPLLAPAILGRSLWDFIADRTTILLYRRIFERVREGISPVRFTFRCDAPALRRLLEMSIVMQPEGALQVVVRSVRVEDRPAVLLLDPAEKRSDAVLRMCGWCKRIPDPDGRWMEIEAALPLLALFDQTALPAISHGICEECHRVMMEAADDPVSAASGRIGVGALPVGIVNASAVTNAVEIPP
;
A
#
# COMPACT_ATOMS: atom_id res chain seq x y z
N MET A 1 -16.59 -12.78 -8.74
CA MET A 1 -15.24 -13.39 -8.61
C MET A 1 -15.14 -13.95 -7.20
N PRO A 2 -14.49 -15.11 -6.97
CA PRO A 2 -14.28 -15.59 -5.62
C PRO A 2 -13.48 -14.54 -4.82
N GLU A 3 -13.88 -14.31 -3.58
CA GLU A 3 -13.22 -13.40 -2.65
C GLU A 3 -11.81 -13.93 -2.37
N GLU A 4 -10.78 -13.10 -2.54
CA GLU A 4 -9.41 -13.49 -2.20
C GLU A 4 -9.32 -13.76 -0.70
N PRO A 5 -8.73 -14.89 -0.25
CA PRO A 5 -8.67 -15.21 1.17
C PRO A 5 -7.80 -14.20 1.92
N ASP A 6 -8.24 -13.83 3.12
CA ASP A 6 -7.50 -12.91 3.99
C ASP A 6 -6.11 -13.46 4.33
N VAL A 7 -5.10 -12.61 4.17
CA VAL A 7 -3.72 -12.92 4.52
C VAL A 7 -3.49 -12.57 5.98
N ALA A 8 -2.97 -13.52 6.78
CA ALA A 8 -2.78 -13.31 8.20
C ALA A 8 -1.41 -13.78 8.69
N TYR A 9 -0.87 -13.05 9.67
CA TYR A 9 0.33 -13.41 10.41
C TYR A 9 0.24 -13.00 11.87
N THR A 10 1.01 -13.66 12.72
CA THR A 10 1.06 -13.41 14.15
C THR A 10 2.47 -13.00 14.55
N LEU A 11 2.56 -11.96 15.37
CA LEU A 11 3.79 -11.48 15.98
C LEU A 11 3.80 -11.80 17.47
N ASP A 12 4.95 -12.14 18.02
CA ASP A 12 5.13 -12.21 19.47
C ASP A 12 5.29 -10.82 20.12
N ALA A 13 5.58 -10.78 21.42
CA ALA A 13 5.79 -9.53 22.16
C ALA A 13 7.05 -8.74 21.72
N SER A 14 7.96 -9.37 20.97
CA SER A 14 9.19 -8.76 20.43
C SER A 14 9.09 -8.48 18.92
N ASP A 15 7.88 -8.52 18.36
CA ASP A 15 7.59 -8.31 16.93
C ASP A 15 8.22 -9.36 16.00
N ALA A 16 8.53 -10.57 16.50
CA ALA A 16 8.97 -11.69 15.67
C ALA A 16 7.76 -12.44 15.10
N ILE A 17 7.85 -12.83 13.82
CA ILE A 17 6.78 -13.54 13.12
C ILE A 17 6.74 -14.99 13.63
N ILE A 18 5.68 -15.39 14.32
CA ILE A 18 5.54 -16.72 14.92
C ILE A 18 4.55 -17.62 14.20
N ALA A 19 3.67 -17.06 13.36
CA ALA A 19 2.75 -17.82 12.53
C ALA A 19 2.34 -17.03 11.29
N VAL A 20 1.98 -17.75 10.23
CA VAL A 20 1.29 -17.24 9.03
C VAL A 20 0.21 -18.24 8.60
N ASN A 21 -0.82 -17.79 7.89
CA ASN A 21 -1.84 -18.69 7.35
C ASN A 21 -1.52 -19.18 5.92
N ASP A 22 -2.29 -20.14 5.41
CA ASP A 22 -2.09 -20.68 4.06
C ASP A 22 -2.29 -19.62 2.96
N ALA A 23 -3.17 -18.64 3.20
CA ALA A 23 -3.39 -17.53 2.27
C ALA A 23 -2.14 -16.65 2.13
N TRP A 24 -1.38 -16.41 3.20
CA TRP A 24 -0.07 -15.75 3.13
C TRP A 24 0.88 -16.51 2.20
N VAL A 25 0.98 -17.83 2.37
CA VAL A 25 1.88 -18.68 1.59
C VAL A 25 1.49 -18.65 0.11
N ALA A 26 0.20 -18.79 -0.19
CA ALA A 26 -0.32 -18.69 -1.55
C ALA A 26 -0.07 -17.30 -2.17
N PHE A 27 -0.30 -16.23 -1.41
CA PHE A 27 -0.07 -14.87 -1.85
C PHE A 27 1.41 -14.59 -2.13
N ALA A 28 2.31 -15.00 -1.23
CA ALA A 28 3.75 -14.84 -1.39
C ALA A 28 4.26 -15.60 -2.63
N ALA A 29 3.79 -16.84 -2.84
CA ALA A 29 4.15 -17.62 -4.02
C ALA A 29 3.66 -16.99 -5.34
N ALA A 30 2.48 -16.36 -5.33
CA ALA A 30 1.89 -15.73 -6.52
C ALA A 30 2.50 -14.36 -6.87
N ASN A 31 3.23 -13.71 -5.95
CA ASN A 31 3.78 -12.36 -6.13
C ASN A 31 5.33 -12.35 -6.07
N ASP A 32 5.98 -13.42 -6.53
CA ASP A 32 7.44 -13.60 -6.54
C ASP A 32 8.12 -13.40 -5.17
N GLY A 33 7.35 -13.54 -4.09
CA GLY A 33 7.76 -13.40 -2.70
C GLY A 33 8.36 -14.68 -2.12
N VAL A 34 9.10 -15.46 -2.91
CA VAL A 34 9.76 -16.71 -2.44
C VAL A 34 10.57 -16.50 -1.14
N PRO A 35 11.30 -15.38 -0.95
CA PRO A 35 11.98 -15.08 0.33
C PRO A 35 11.04 -14.85 1.52
N LEU A 36 9.74 -14.66 1.29
CA LEU A 36 8.70 -14.39 2.29
C LEU A 36 7.86 -15.65 2.62
N LEU A 37 8.29 -16.83 2.18
CA LEU A 37 7.64 -18.09 2.54
C LEU A 37 7.92 -18.47 4.01
N ALA A 38 6.95 -19.13 4.66
CA ALA A 38 6.94 -19.36 6.11
C ALA A 38 8.29 -19.85 6.70
N PRO A 39 8.98 -20.87 6.14
CA PRO A 39 10.23 -21.35 6.72
C PRO A 39 11.34 -20.29 6.77
N ALA A 40 11.31 -19.29 5.87
CA ALA A 40 12.32 -18.25 5.77
C ALA A 40 12.05 -17.03 6.66
N ILE A 41 10.83 -16.89 7.19
CA ILE A 41 10.39 -15.71 7.94
C ILE A 41 10.02 -16.00 9.40
N LEU A 42 9.67 -17.24 9.73
CA LEU A 42 9.30 -17.60 11.10
C LEU A 42 10.48 -17.42 12.06
N GLY A 43 10.21 -16.82 13.22
CA GLY A 43 11.19 -16.46 14.24
C GLY A 43 12.00 -15.19 13.94
N ARG A 44 11.81 -14.56 12.77
CA ARG A 44 12.50 -13.31 12.40
C ARG A 44 11.67 -12.10 12.78
N SER A 45 12.36 -10.99 13.05
CA SER A 45 11.71 -9.72 13.31
C SER A 45 11.00 -9.22 12.06
N LEU A 46 9.76 -8.73 12.21
CA LEU A 46 9.05 -8.05 11.12
C LEU A 46 9.90 -6.91 10.53
N TRP A 47 10.69 -6.25 11.36
CA TRP A 47 11.51 -5.10 10.99
C TRP A 47 12.59 -5.44 9.95
N ASP A 48 13.00 -6.71 9.83
CA ASP A 48 13.92 -7.17 8.79
C ASP A 48 13.35 -7.07 7.37
N PHE A 49 12.01 -7.01 7.25
CA PHE A 49 11.29 -7.06 5.99
C PHE A 49 10.72 -5.71 5.56
N ILE A 50 10.91 -4.65 6.37
CA ILE A 50 10.43 -3.30 6.08
C ILE A 50 11.65 -2.40 5.87
N ALA A 51 11.89 -1.99 4.63
CA ALA A 51 13.06 -1.16 4.30
C ALA A 51 12.88 0.33 4.69
N ASP A 52 11.66 0.86 4.68
CA ASP A 52 11.40 2.27 4.96
C ASP A 52 11.34 2.57 6.47
N ARG A 53 12.26 3.43 6.94
CA ARG A 53 12.34 3.83 8.35
C ARG A 53 11.06 4.50 8.83
N THR A 54 10.38 5.29 7.99
CA THR A 54 9.16 5.99 8.40
C THR A 54 8.04 4.99 8.67
N THR A 55 7.90 3.99 7.80
CA THR A 55 6.99 2.87 7.95
C THR A 55 7.30 2.08 9.22
N ILE A 56 8.57 1.76 9.50
CA ILE A 56 8.97 1.10 10.76
C ILE A 56 8.47 1.89 11.98
N LEU A 57 8.71 3.21 12.02
CA LEU A 57 8.32 4.04 13.16
C LEU A 57 6.79 4.07 13.35
N LEU A 58 6.03 4.17 12.26
CA LEU A 58 4.57 4.15 12.31
C LEU A 58 4.02 2.81 12.79
N TYR A 59 4.53 1.69 12.25
CA TYR A 59 4.10 0.36 12.70
C TYR A 59 4.45 0.10 14.16
N ARG A 60 5.66 0.49 14.60
CA ARG A 60 6.02 0.41 16.03
C ARG A 60 5.05 1.17 16.90
N ARG A 61 4.73 2.41 16.51
CA ARG A 61 3.78 3.22 17.25
C ARG A 61 2.40 2.55 17.30
N ILE A 62 1.91 2.03 16.18
CA ILE A 62 0.63 1.31 16.14
C ILE A 62 0.67 0.08 17.05
N PHE A 63 1.72 -0.74 16.97
CA PHE A 63 1.86 -1.96 17.78
C PHE A 63 1.94 -1.66 19.28
N GLU A 64 2.69 -0.64 19.67
CA GLU A 64 2.71 -0.13 21.05
C GLU A 64 1.29 0.21 21.53
N ARG A 65 0.53 0.96 20.73
CA ARG A 65 -0.84 1.36 21.06
C ARG A 65 -1.80 0.18 21.18
N VAL A 66 -1.68 -0.81 20.29
CA VAL A 66 -2.45 -2.05 20.39
C VAL A 66 -2.14 -2.78 21.70
N ARG A 67 -0.85 -2.85 22.09
CA ARG A 67 -0.43 -3.46 23.36
C ARG A 67 -0.81 -2.64 24.60
N GLU A 68 -0.98 -1.33 24.47
CA GLU A 68 -1.52 -0.44 25.52
C GLU A 68 -3.05 -0.57 25.70
N GLY A 69 -3.71 -1.38 24.86
CA GLY A 69 -5.15 -1.66 24.97
C GLY A 69 -6.01 -0.97 23.90
N ILE A 70 -5.42 -0.21 22.98
CA ILE A 70 -6.12 0.35 21.82
C ILE A 70 -6.22 -0.74 20.74
N SER A 71 -7.15 -1.69 20.94
CA SER A 71 -7.34 -2.86 20.07
C SER A 71 -8.82 -3.05 19.75
N PRO A 72 -9.22 -3.28 18.48
CA PRO A 72 -8.37 -3.41 17.30
C PRO A 72 -7.97 -2.04 16.70
N VAL A 73 -6.83 -2.00 16.00
CA VAL A 73 -6.50 -0.91 15.07
C VAL A 73 -6.78 -1.36 13.63
N ARG A 74 -7.53 -0.56 12.89
CA ARG A 74 -7.86 -0.81 11.48
C ARG A 74 -7.54 0.39 10.60
N PHE A 75 -6.94 0.15 9.45
CA PHE A 75 -6.71 1.18 8.43
C PHE A 75 -6.67 0.58 7.03
N THR A 76 -7.01 1.38 6.01
CA THR A 76 -6.84 0.98 4.60
C THR A 76 -5.57 1.53 3.98
N PHE A 77 -5.05 0.86 2.95
CA PHE A 77 -3.87 1.28 2.17
C PHE A 77 -3.88 0.64 0.77
N ARG A 78 -2.98 1.08 -0.12
CA ARG A 78 -2.86 0.55 -1.48
C ARG A 78 -1.71 -0.44 -1.66
N CYS A 79 -1.98 -1.53 -2.37
CA CYS A 79 -0.99 -2.51 -2.83
C CYS A 79 -1.13 -2.76 -4.35
N ASP A 80 -0.91 -1.69 -5.11
CA ASP A 80 -1.12 -1.69 -6.55
C ASP A 80 -0.06 -2.54 -7.28
N ALA A 81 -0.52 -3.25 -8.31
CA ALA A 81 0.33 -3.91 -9.32
C ALA A 81 0.31 -3.07 -10.62
N PRO A 82 1.11 -3.39 -11.65
CA PRO A 82 1.12 -2.63 -12.89
C PRO A 82 -0.28 -2.43 -13.48
N ALA A 83 -1.04 -3.51 -13.64
CA ALA A 83 -2.38 -3.49 -14.24
C ALA A 83 -3.55 -3.45 -13.24
N LEU A 84 -3.27 -3.35 -11.94
CA LEU A 84 -4.29 -3.44 -10.88
C LEU A 84 -4.09 -2.37 -9.83
N ARG A 85 -5.19 -1.73 -9.41
CA ARG A 85 -5.23 -0.98 -8.16
C ARG A 85 -5.92 -1.82 -7.09
N ARG A 86 -5.31 -1.90 -5.91
CA ARG A 86 -5.85 -2.69 -4.80
C ARG A 86 -5.94 -1.83 -3.56
N LEU A 87 -7.17 -1.62 -3.07
CA LEU A 87 -7.42 -1.13 -1.74
C LEU A 87 -7.50 -2.31 -0.79
N LEU A 88 -6.62 -2.33 0.20
CA LEU A 88 -6.58 -3.33 1.24
C LEU A 88 -6.97 -2.69 2.58
N GLU A 89 -7.45 -3.49 3.52
CA GLU A 89 -7.59 -3.11 4.93
C GLU A 89 -6.67 -4.00 5.76
N MET A 90 -5.91 -3.38 6.66
CA MET A 90 -5.18 -4.07 7.70
C MET A 90 -5.95 -3.94 9.02
N SER A 91 -6.05 -5.05 9.76
CA SER A 91 -6.56 -5.11 11.13
C SER A 91 -5.49 -5.71 12.03
N ILE A 92 -5.18 -5.02 13.13
CA ILE A 92 -4.20 -5.45 14.12
C ILE A 92 -4.93 -5.60 15.45
N VAL A 93 -4.87 -6.81 16.02
CA VAL A 93 -5.60 -7.18 17.24
C VAL A 93 -4.63 -7.70 18.27
N MET A 94 -4.75 -7.22 19.51
CA MET A 94 -4.02 -7.76 20.65
C MET A 94 -4.46 -9.20 20.94
N GLN A 95 -3.49 -10.07 21.13
CA GLN A 95 -3.65 -11.46 21.55
C GLN A 95 -3.08 -11.66 22.97
N PRO A 96 -3.33 -12.81 23.62
CA PRO A 96 -2.71 -13.12 24.90
C PRO A 96 -1.18 -12.97 24.89
N GLU A 97 -0.59 -12.71 26.06
CA GLU A 97 0.86 -12.61 26.25
C GLU A 97 1.55 -11.49 25.43
N GLY A 98 0.78 -10.50 24.95
CA GLY A 98 1.32 -9.36 24.20
C GLY A 98 1.61 -9.65 22.73
N ALA A 99 1.20 -10.82 22.24
CA ALA A 99 1.22 -11.14 20.82
C ALA A 99 0.23 -10.26 20.05
N LEU A 100 0.46 -10.10 18.74
CA LEU A 100 -0.39 -9.34 17.84
C LEU A 100 -0.81 -10.22 16.67
N GLN A 101 -2.10 -10.23 16.34
CA GLN A 101 -2.58 -10.80 15.10
C GLN A 101 -2.82 -9.70 14.07
N VAL A 102 -2.16 -9.82 12.93
CA VAL A 102 -2.34 -8.93 11.79
C VAL A 102 -3.08 -9.68 10.69
N VAL A 103 -4.17 -9.09 10.23
CA VAL A 103 -4.99 -9.60 9.12
C VAL A 103 -5.06 -8.52 8.05
N VAL A 104 -4.81 -8.90 6.80
CA VAL A 104 -4.92 -8.04 5.63
C VAL A 104 -5.99 -8.63 4.71
N ARG A 105 -7.00 -7.83 4.42
CA ARG A 105 -8.11 -8.19 3.55
C ARG A 105 -8.18 -7.32 2.31
N SER A 106 -8.64 -7.90 1.20
CA SER A 106 -8.93 -7.16 -0.02
C SER A 106 -10.27 -6.44 0.12
N VAL A 107 -10.27 -5.11 0.00
CA VAL A 107 -11.50 -4.30 0.09
C VAL A 107 -12.04 -4.00 -1.30
N ARG A 108 -11.15 -3.63 -2.23
CA ARG A 108 -11.53 -3.32 -3.60
C ARG A 108 -10.35 -3.54 -4.54
N VAL A 109 -10.61 -4.18 -5.68
CA VAL A 109 -9.64 -4.35 -6.75
C VAL A 109 -10.24 -3.77 -8.03
N GLU A 110 -9.45 -2.96 -8.73
CA GLU A 110 -9.83 -2.33 -10.00
C GLU A 110 -8.75 -2.62 -11.05
N ASP A 111 -9.18 -3.13 -12.20
CA ASP A 111 -8.33 -3.18 -13.38
C ASP A 111 -8.00 -1.75 -13.85
N ARG A 112 -6.77 -1.58 -14.35
CA ARG A 112 -6.35 -0.35 -15.01
C ARG A 112 -5.38 -0.64 -16.16
N PRO A 113 -5.18 0.29 -17.09
CA PRO A 113 -4.04 0.25 -17.99
C PRO A 113 -2.74 0.06 -17.21
N ALA A 114 -1.85 -0.79 -17.74
CA ALA A 114 -0.60 -1.12 -17.06
C ALA A 114 0.28 0.12 -16.86
N VAL A 115 0.71 0.34 -15.62
CA VAL A 115 1.67 1.36 -15.24
C VAL A 115 3.05 0.72 -15.14
N LEU A 116 3.86 0.87 -16.20
CA LEU A 116 5.20 0.27 -16.31
C LEU A 116 6.14 0.66 -15.15
N LEU A 117 5.95 1.86 -14.59
CA LEU A 117 6.71 2.31 -13.43
C LEU A 117 6.61 1.31 -12.26
N LEU A 118 5.48 0.61 -12.09
CA LEU A 118 5.28 -0.38 -11.03
C LEU A 118 5.72 -1.80 -11.40
N ASP A 119 6.17 -2.04 -12.62
CA ASP A 119 6.56 -3.37 -13.07
C ASP A 119 8.02 -3.66 -12.65
N PRO A 120 8.27 -4.63 -11.76
CA PRO A 120 9.62 -4.94 -11.30
C PRO A 120 10.55 -5.46 -12.41
N ALA A 121 10.01 -5.95 -13.54
CA ALA A 121 10.80 -6.43 -14.67
C ALA A 121 11.35 -5.29 -15.55
N GLU A 122 10.83 -4.08 -15.41
CA GLU A 122 11.26 -2.94 -16.22
C GLU A 122 12.66 -2.45 -15.89
N LYS A 123 13.40 -2.05 -16.92
CA LYS A 123 14.77 -1.54 -16.77
C LYS A 123 14.76 -0.24 -15.96
N ARG A 124 15.62 -0.21 -14.94
CA ARG A 124 15.77 0.95 -14.06
C ARG A 124 17.00 1.78 -14.40
N SER A 125 16.85 3.10 -14.36
CA SER A 125 17.97 4.04 -14.34
C SER A 125 18.45 4.27 -12.90
N ASP A 126 19.57 4.97 -12.75
CA ASP A 126 20.10 5.36 -11.43
C ASP A 126 19.29 6.48 -10.76
N ALA A 127 18.34 7.09 -11.49
CA ALA A 127 17.44 8.08 -10.93
C ALA A 127 16.46 7.42 -9.96
N VAL A 128 16.11 8.12 -8.89
CA VAL A 128 15.19 7.63 -7.85
C VAL A 128 13.95 8.51 -7.80
N LEU A 129 12.78 7.91 -7.99
CA LEU A 129 11.49 8.54 -7.82
C LEU A 129 10.86 8.08 -6.50
N ARG A 130 10.44 9.03 -5.66
CA ARG A 130 9.78 8.71 -4.41
C ARG A 130 8.31 8.39 -4.64
N MET A 131 7.81 7.31 -4.05
CA MET A 131 6.41 6.94 -4.06
C MET A 131 5.90 6.75 -2.64
N CYS A 132 4.66 7.19 -2.36
CA CYS A 132 4.03 6.92 -1.08
C CYS A 132 3.73 5.42 -0.95
N GLY A 133 4.23 4.76 0.10
CA GLY A 133 3.98 3.34 0.37
C GLY A 133 2.52 3.01 0.68
N TRP A 134 1.75 4.02 1.08
CA TRP A 134 0.39 3.88 1.60
C TRP A 134 -0.68 4.20 0.55
N CYS A 135 -0.51 5.31 -0.16
CA CYS A 135 -1.44 5.74 -1.19
C CYS A 135 -0.87 5.65 -2.60
N LYS A 136 0.32 5.11 -2.83
CA LYS A 136 0.99 4.98 -4.15
C LYS A 136 1.06 6.24 -5.02
N ARG A 137 0.75 7.42 -4.46
CA ARG A 137 0.95 8.71 -5.14
C ARG A 137 2.44 8.99 -5.28
N ILE A 138 2.78 9.76 -6.30
CA ILE A 138 4.13 10.26 -6.57
C ILE A 138 4.10 11.79 -6.66
N PRO A 139 5.21 12.48 -6.35
CA PRO A 139 5.29 13.92 -6.51
C PRO A 139 5.39 14.30 -7.99
N ASP A 140 4.74 15.38 -8.38
CA ASP A 140 4.98 16.08 -9.64
C ASP A 140 6.30 16.90 -9.56
N PRO A 141 6.72 17.59 -10.64
CA PRO A 141 7.92 18.44 -10.61
C PRO A 141 7.91 19.55 -9.55
N ASP A 142 6.71 20.00 -9.12
CA ASP A 142 6.53 21.01 -8.07
C ASP A 142 6.50 20.39 -6.66
N GLY A 143 6.64 19.07 -6.55
CA GLY A 143 6.60 18.33 -5.28
C GLY A 143 5.19 17.98 -4.78
N ARG A 144 4.14 18.22 -5.56
CA ARG A 144 2.75 17.91 -5.18
C ARG A 144 2.43 16.45 -5.42
N TRP A 145 1.93 15.76 -4.40
CA TRP A 145 1.54 14.35 -4.50
C TRP A 145 0.27 14.16 -5.32
N MET A 146 0.35 13.33 -6.36
CA MET A 146 -0.78 13.00 -7.24
C MET A 146 -0.77 11.53 -7.67
N GLU A 147 -1.88 11.08 -8.26
CA GLU A 147 -1.97 9.74 -8.85
C GLU A 147 -0.90 9.53 -9.92
N ILE A 148 -0.35 8.32 -10.00
CA ILE A 148 0.79 8.01 -10.88
C ILE A 148 0.47 8.41 -12.32
N GLU A 149 -0.73 8.07 -12.79
CA GLU A 149 -1.18 8.34 -14.15
C GLU A 149 -1.24 9.83 -14.47
N ALA A 150 -1.51 10.68 -13.49
CA ALA A 150 -1.50 12.14 -13.65
C ALA A 150 -0.07 12.73 -13.66
N ALA A 151 0.85 12.12 -12.91
CA ALA A 151 2.23 12.58 -12.81
C ALA A 151 3.12 12.11 -13.96
N LEU A 152 2.88 10.93 -14.54
CA LEU A 152 3.74 10.36 -15.59
C LEU A 152 3.97 11.31 -16.79
N PRO A 153 2.95 12.00 -17.35
CA PRO A 153 3.16 12.95 -18.44
C PRO A 153 4.00 14.17 -18.02
N LEU A 154 3.80 14.65 -16.80
CA LEU A 154 4.50 15.84 -16.27
C LEU A 154 5.97 15.55 -15.99
N LEU A 155 6.31 14.30 -15.70
CA LEU A 155 7.68 13.84 -15.45
C LEU A 155 8.40 13.41 -16.75
N ALA A 156 7.72 13.49 -17.91
CA ALA A 156 8.23 13.04 -19.21
C ALA A 156 8.84 11.63 -19.15
N LEU A 157 8.22 10.71 -18.40
CA LEU A 157 8.73 9.35 -18.16
C LEU A 157 8.42 8.39 -19.30
N PHE A 158 7.46 8.71 -20.18
CA PHE A 158 7.10 7.86 -21.32
C PHE A 158 8.19 7.80 -22.39
N ASP A 159 9.00 8.84 -22.52
CA ASP A 159 10.01 8.96 -23.58
C ASP A 159 11.40 8.48 -23.13
N GLN A 160 11.52 7.93 -21.92
CA GLN A 160 12.81 7.51 -21.36
C GLN A 160 13.15 6.07 -21.73
N THR A 161 14.42 5.83 -22.05
CA THR A 161 14.95 4.49 -22.34
C THR A 161 15.01 3.56 -21.12
N ALA A 162 14.95 4.12 -19.91
CA ALA A 162 14.88 3.40 -18.64
C ALA A 162 14.10 4.23 -17.62
N LEU A 163 13.25 3.58 -16.83
CA LEU A 163 12.42 4.24 -15.82
C LEU A 163 13.21 4.44 -14.52
N PRO A 164 12.90 5.44 -13.68
CA PRO A 164 13.57 5.58 -12.39
C PRO A 164 13.29 4.39 -11.48
N ALA A 165 14.24 4.09 -10.60
CA ALA A 165 14.02 3.22 -9.45
C ALA A 165 13.02 3.89 -8.49
N ILE A 166 12.23 3.07 -7.79
CA ILE A 166 11.27 3.58 -6.80
C ILE A 166 11.89 3.50 -5.41
N SER A 167 11.91 4.62 -4.70
CA SER A 167 12.03 4.61 -3.24
C SER A 167 10.66 4.83 -2.61
N HIS A 168 10.35 4.07 -1.57
CA HIS A 168 9.11 4.27 -0.83
C HIS A 168 9.31 5.31 0.29
N GLY A 169 8.27 6.12 0.52
CA GLY A 169 8.15 7.00 1.68
C GLY A 169 6.69 7.19 2.05
N ILE A 170 6.37 8.30 2.72
CA ILE A 170 4.99 8.65 3.07
C ILE A 170 4.73 10.12 2.69
N CYS A 171 3.57 10.39 2.10
CA CYS A 171 3.11 11.76 1.87
C CYS A 171 2.53 12.36 3.15
N GLU A 172 2.46 13.68 3.21
CA GLU A 172 2.02 14.45 4.37
C GLU A 172 0.61 14.03 4.82
N GLU A 173 -0.28 13.81 3.85
CA GLU A 173 -1.66 13.41 4.11
C GLU A 173 -1.74 12.00 4.72
N CYS A 174 -1.00 11.03 4.17
CA CYS A 174 -0.98 9.68 4.73
C CYS A 174 -0.34 9.66 6.11
N HIS A 175 0.72 10.44 6.32
CA HIS A 175 1.37 10.54 7.61
C HIS A 175 0.42 11.09 8.67
N ARG A 176 -0.29 12.18 8.37
CA ARG A 176 -1.28 12.79 9.26
C ARG A 176 -2.37 11.77 9.66
N VAL A 177 -2.99 11.12 8.67
CA VAL A 177 -4.08 10.14 8.91
C VAL A 177 -3.58 8.93 9.70
N MET A 178 -2.39 8.40 9.40
CA MET A 178 -1.83 7.26 10.13
C MET A 178 -1.43 7.59 11.56
N MET A 179 -0.99 8.82 11.83
CA MET A 179 -0.72 9.26 13.21
C MET A 179 -2.00 9.44 14.02
N GLU A 180 -3.03 10.06 13.43
CA GLU A 180 -4.37 10.14 14.05
C GLU A 180 -4.92 8.74 14.38
N ALA A 181 -4.66 7.77 13.51
CA ALA A 181 -5.05 6.38 13.71
C ALA A 181 -4.42 5.69 14.90
N ALA A 182 -3.16 5.99 15.16
CA ALA A 182 -2.45 5.43 16.29
C ALA A 182 -2.94 6.05 17.61
N ASP A 183 -3.44 7.28 17.59
CA ASP A 183 -3.73 8.05 18.81
C ASP A 183 -5.23 8.13 19.17
N ASP A 184 -6.16 7.80 18.26
CA ASP A 184 -7.62 7.80 18.52
C ASP A 184 -8.25 6.37 18.48
N PRO A 185 -8.63 5.80 19.64
CA PRO A 185 -9.29 4.50 19.74
C PRO A 185 -10.62 4.39 18.98
N VAL A 186 -11.38 5.48 18.86
CA VAL A 186 -12.70 5.47 18.20
C VAL A 186 -12.53 5.38 16.69
N SER A 187 -11.60 6.17 16.14
CA SER A 187 -11.26 6.11 14.72
C SER A 187 -10.62 4.76 14.36
N ALA A 188 -9.70 4.27 15.19
CA ALA A 188 -9.03 2.97 15.03
C ALA A 188 -10.00 1.79 15.00
N ALA A 189 -11.02 1.79 15.86
CA ALA A 189 -12.01 0.73 15.93
C ALA A 189 -13.08 0.81 14.81
N SER A 190 -13.34 2.00 14.28
CA SER A 190 -14.42 2.24 13.31
C SER A 190 -14.09 1.88 11.85
N GLY A 191 -12.83 1.57 11.53
CA GLY A 191 -12.37 1.32 10.15
C GLY A 191 -12.46 2.55 9.24
N ARG A 192 -12.68 3.75 9.81
CA ARG A 192 -12.82 5.01 9.06
C ARG A 192 -11.50 5.62 8.62
N ILE A 193 -10.40 5.00 8.99
CA ILE A 193 -9.05 5.47 8.72
C ILE A 193 -8.63 4.92 7.37
N GLY A 194 -8.84 5.74 6.34
CA GLY A 194 -8.48 5.37 4.98
C GLY A 194 -7.33 6.20 4.45
N VAL A 195 -6.19 5.56 4.20
CA VAL A 195 -5.18 6.11 3.29
C VAL A 195 -5.27 5.38 1.95
N GLY A 196 -4.95 6.09 0.88
CA GLY A 196 -4.96 5.46 -0.44
C GLY A 196 -6.35 5.12 -0.98
N ALA A 197 -7.37 5.92 -0.63
CA ALA A 197 -8.66 5.85 -1.30
C ALA A 197 -8.47 5.77 -2.82
N LEU A 198 -9.03 4.75 -3.45
CA LEU A 198 -9.02 4.68 -4.91
C LEU A 198 -9.86 5.84 -5.42
N PRO A 199 -9.40 6.56 -6.46
CA PRO A 199 -10.19 7.60 -7.07
C PRO A 199 -11.54 7.01 -7.48
N VAL A 200 -12.64 7.69 -7.11
CA VAL A 200 -13.97 7.31 -7.59
C VAL A 200 -13.90 7.40 -9.11
N GLY A 201 -14.24 6.29 -9.79
CA GLY A 201 -13.99 6.12 -11.21
C GLY A 201 -14.32 7.38 -12.00
N ILE A 202 -13.34 7.88 -12.75
CA ILE A 202 -13.65 8.68 -13.92
C ILE A 202 -14.29 7.66 -14.88
N VAL A 203 -15.62 7.49 -14.76
CA VAL A 203 -16.43 7.13 -15.92
C VAL A 203 -15.99 8.08 -17.01
N ASN A 204 -15.49 7.54 -18.11
CA ASN A 204 -15.10 8.30 -19.30
C ASN A 204 -16.04 9.49 -19.49
N ALA A 205 -15.57 10.69 -19.22
CA ALA A 205 -16.20 11.89 -19.73
C ALA A 205 -15.82 12.03 -21.21
N SER A 206 -16.20 11.03 -22.02
CA SER A 206 -16.42 11.23 -23.45
C SER A 206 -17.73 12.01 -23.59
N ALA A 207 -17.69 13.26 -23.16
CA ALA A 207 -18.75 14.24 -23.34
C ALA A 207 -18.13 15.65 -23.37
N VAL A 208 -17.19 15.84 -24.29
CA VAL A 208 -17.01 17.14 -24.93
C VAL A 208 -16.97 16.87 -26.43
N THR A 209 -18.16 16.84 -27.02
CA THR A 209 -18.36 17.00 -28.46
C THR A 209 -17.65 18.26 -28.91
N ASN A 210 -16.51 18.11 -29.59
CA ASN A 210 -15.97 19.15 -30.46
C ASN A 210 -16.95 19.33 -31.62
N ALA A 211 -17.84 20.30 -31.51
CA ALA A 211 -18.51 20.89 -32.65
C ALA A 211 -17.46 21.71 -33.41
N VAL A 212 -16.89 21.12 -34.46
CA VAL A 212 -16.23 21.87 -35.53
C VAL A 212 -17.24 21.97 -36.66
N GLU A 213 -17.86 23.14 -36.77
CA GLU A 213 -18.63 23.53 -37.95
C GLU A 213 -17.68 23.61 -39.15
N ILE A 214 -18.00 22.89 -40.22
CA ILE A 214 -17.45 23.12 -41.55
C ILE A 214 -18.65 23.57 -42.41
N PRO A 215 -18.68 24.80 -42.91
CA PRO A 215 -19.69 25.22 -43.87
C PRO A 215 -19.34 24.71 -45.28
N PRO A 216 -20.33 24.56 -46.17
CA PRO A 216 -20.10 24.27 -47.59
C PRO A 216 -19.45 25.43 -48.33
#